data_AF-A0A7Z9JHA6-F1
#
_entry.id   AF-A0A7Z9JHA6-F1
#
_cell.length_a   1.000
_cell.length_b   1.000
_cell.length_c   1.000
_cell.angle_alpha   90.00
_cell.angle_beta   90.00
_cell.angle_gamma   90.00
#
_symmetry.space_group_name_H-M   'P 1'
#
loop_
_entity.id
_entity.type
_entity.pdbx_description
1 polymer ?
#
loop_
_entity_poly.entity_id
_entity_poly.type
_entity_poly.pdbx_seq_one_letter_code
_entity_poly.pdbx_strand_id
1 'polypeptide(L)'
;TFLTPFGEKIPYLDWFPTVQDWVRETFGAAMLFDLSEGEDSSVFALPATTMSGDASILDLTFATPICFEDTVPSVVRKMVWEDGNRKADVLINLSNDGWFGDDAGAHWQHVREAQMRCIENRTPMIRAANTGISCLINARGQVMEKLPVLESGILRVKVYKGVQKPLSRYLGDTVAWVSLLGSILLILVSRKKWSSSNDENSM
;
A
#
# COMPACT_ATOMS: atom_id res chain seq x y z
N THR A 1 -1.87 6.35 -9.62
CA THR A 1 -0.79 5.97 -8.66
C THR A 1 -1.17 6.62 -7.33
N PHE A 2 -0.28 6.83 -6.37
CA PHE A 2 -0.58 7.69 -5.21
C PHE A 2 0.65 8.50 -4.83
N LEU A 3 0.47 9.83 -4.69
CA LEU A 3 1.51 10.75 -4.26
C LEU A 3 1.25 11.18 -2.82
N THR A 4 2.30 11.14 -2.01
CA THR A 4 2.29 11.49 -0.60
C THR A 4 2.08 12.99 -0.42
N PRO A 5 1.01 13.44 0.25
CA PRO A 5 0.78 14.86 0.51
C PRO A 5 1.94 15.48 1.29
N PHE A 6 2.36 16.68 0.89
CA PHE A 6 3.45 17.47 1.46
C PHE A 6 4.85 16.82 1.45
N GLY A 7 4.99 15.60 0.92
CA GLY A 7 6.27 14.97 0.62
C GLY A 7 6.57 14.89 -0.88
N GLU A 8 5.53 14.70 -1.69
CA GLU A 8 5.63 14.51 -3.14
C GLU A 8 4.73 15.45 -3.94
N LYS A 9 3.72 16.04 -3.27
CA LYS A 9 2.84 17.09 -3.79
C LYS A 9 2.36 18.02 -2.69
N ILE A 10 2.43 19.34 -2.89
CA ILE A 10 1.74 20.31 -2.03
C ILE A 10 0.27 20.40 -2.50
N PRO A 11 -0.72 19.94 -1.71
CA PRO A 11 -2.12 19.97 -2.12
C PRO A 11 -2.59 21.40 -2.39
N TYR A 12 -3.29 21.60 -3.50
CA TYR A 12 -3.92 22.86 -3.88
C TYR A 12 -2.98 24.04 -4.11
N LEU A 13 -1.66 23.84 -4.16
CA LEU A 13 -0.70 24.92 -4.41
C LEU A 13 -0.96 25.59 -5.77
N ASP A 14 -1.33 24.78 -6.77
CA ASP A 14 -1.69 25.22 -8.12
C ASP A 14 -2.88 26.22 -8.14
N TRP A 15 -3.67 26.28 -7.07
CA TRP A 15 -4.79 27.23 -6.95
C TRP A 15 -4.34 28.64 -6.53
N PHE A 16 -3.10 28.78 -6.04
CA PHE A 16 -2.55 30.04 -5.56
C PHE A 16 -1.19 30.32 -6.22
N PRO A 17 -1.16 30.74 -7.50
CA PRO A 17 0.07 30.95 -8.27
C PRO A 17 1.09 31.86 -7.57
N THR A 18 0.63 32.91 -6.88
CA THR A 18 1.49 33.83 -6.14
C THR A 18 2.27 33.14 -5.01
N VAL A 19 1.64 32.16 -4.34
CA VAL A 19 2.29 31.38 -3.28
C VAL A 19 3.27 30.38 -3.89
N GLN A 20 2.89 29.75 -5.00
CA GLN A 20 3.76 28.83 -5.74
C GLN A 20 5.04 29.52 -6.24
N ASP A 21 4.90 30.71 -6.84
CA ASP A 21 6.02 31.52 -7.30
C ASP A 21 6.91 31.95 -6.13
N TRP A 22 6.31 32.39 -5.02
CA TRP A 22 7.06 32.76 -3.81
C TRP A 22 7.85 31.57 -3.21
N VAL A 23 7.26 30.38 -3.13
CA VAL A 23 7.96 29.16 -2.65
C VAL A 23 9.10 28.82 -3.59
N ARG A 24 8.86 28.85 -4.91
CA ARG A 24 9.88 28.58 -5.93
C ARG A 24 11.06 29.53 -5.83
N GLU A 25 10.80 30.82 -5.64
CA GLU A 25 11.82 31.86 -5.55
C GLU A 25 12.57 31.83 -4.20
N THR A 26 11.89 31.52 -3.11
CA THR A 26 12.46 31.57 -1.75
C THR A 26 13.22 30.30 -1.38
N PHE A 27 12.70 29.12 -1.76
CA PHE A 27 13.22 27.82 -1.34
C PHE A 27 13.67 26.91 -2.50
N GLY A 28 13.50 27.37 -3.75
CA GLY A 28 13.87 26.62 -4.94
C GLY A 28 12.77 25.65 -5.41
N ALA A 29 12.82 25.27 -6.70
CA ALA A 29 11.81 24.43 -7.34
C ALA A 29 11.69 23.02 -6.73
N ALA A 30 12.76 22.49 -6.12
CA ALA A 30 12.73 21.18 -5.46
C ALA A 30 11.75 21.12 -4.27
N MET A 31 11.50 22.27 -3.62
CA MET A 31 10.59 22.39 -2.48
C MET A 31 9.13 22.60 -2.89
N LEU A 32 8.86 22.67 -4.20
CA LEU A 32 7.49 22.62 -4.71
C LEU A 32 6.90 21.22 -4.59
N PHE A 33 7.76 20.19 -4.48
CA PHE A 33 7.37 18.78 -4.53
C PHE A 33 6.40 18.58 -5.69
N ASP A 34 6.83 18.85 -6.92
CA ASP A 34 5.93 18.90 -8.09
C ASP A 34 6.06 17.61 -8.91
N LEU A 35 5.87 16.45 -8.27
CA LEU A 35 5.83 15.19 -8.99
C LEU A 35 4.49 15.04 -9.71
N SER A 36 4.55 14.58 -10.97
CA SER A 36 3.37 14.23 -11.75
C SER A 36 2.89 12.83 -11.41
N GLU A 37 1.58 12.64 -11.31
CA GLU A 37 0.99 11.34 -11.06
C GLU A 37 1.07 10.46 -12.32
N GLY A 38 1.46 9.18 -12.17
CA GLY A 38 1.42 8.21 -13.24
C GLY A 38 0.00 7.68 -13.50
N GLU A 39 -0.40 7.60 -14.77
CA GLU A 39 -1.75 7.21 -15.20
C GLU A 39 -2.02 5.71 -15.00
N ASP A 40 -1.01 4.85 -15.22
CA ASP A 40 -1.15 3.39 -15.20
C ASP A 40 -0.14 2.69 -14.29
N SER A 41 -0.53 1.49 -13.83
CA SER A 41 0.40 0.56 -13.18
C SER A 41 1.15 -0.25 -14.24
N SER A 42 2.45 0.04 -14.40
CA SER A 42 3.32 -0.78 -15.23
C SER A 42 3.61 -2.11 -14.53
N VAL A 43 3.45 -3.19 -15.29
CA VAL A 43 3.85 -4.54 -14.88
C VAL A 43 4.91 -5.00 -15.86
N PHE A 44 6.04 -5.45 -15.33
CA PHE A 44 7.14 -5.94 -16.13
C PHE A 44 7.35 -7.42 -15.87
N ALA A 45 7.63 -8.16 -16.95
CA ALA A 45 7.95 -9.58 -16.91
C ALA A 45 9.47 -9.75 -16.94
N LEU A 46 10.00 -10.57 -16.03
CA LEU A 46 11.40 -10.98 -16.06
C LEU A 46 11.48 -12.51 -16.18
N PRO A 47 12.37 -13.04 -17.02
CA PRO A 47 12.61 -14.48 -17.09
C PRO A 47 13.22 -14.93 -15.76
N ALA A 48 12.62 -15.94 -15.14
CA ALA A 48 13.11 -16.53 -13.91
C ALA A 48 13.43 -18.01 -14.10
N THR A 49 14.61 -18.41 -13.64
CA THR A 49 15.01 -19.82 -13.62
C THR A 49 14.44 -20.49 -12.38
N THR A 50 13.76 -21.62 -12.56
CA THR A 50 13.31 -22.39 -11.41
C THR A 50 14.49 -22.96 -10.64
N MET A 51 14.40 -22.96 -9.31
CA MET A 51 15.44 -23.56 -8.45
C MET A 51 15.31 -25.10 -8.35
N SER A 52 14.31 -25.68 -9.01
CA SER A 52 14.00 -27.12 -9.00
C SER A 52 14.90 -27.98 -9.90
N GLY A 53 15.90 -27.39 -10.55
CA GLY A 53 16.80 -28.10 -11.48
C GLY A 53 16.17 -28.43 -12.84
N ASP A 54 14.89 -28.10 -13.02
CA ASP A 54 14.23 -28.05 -14.32
C ASP A 54 14.60 -26.73 -14.99
N ALA A 55 15.21 -26.79 -16.18
CA ALA A 55 15.68 -25.62 -16.92
C ALA A 55 14.54 -24.79 -17.53
N SER A 56 13.30 -25.03 -17.11
CA SER A 56 12.14 -24.24 -17.48
C SER A 56 12.34 -22.79 -17.02
N ILE A 57 12.36 -21.88 -17.99
CA ILE A 57 12.29 -20.44 -17.75
C ILE A 57 10.82 -20.11 -17.58
N LEU A 58 10.47 -19.51 -16.44
CA LEU A 58 9.14 -19.04 -16.15
C LEU A 58 9.17 -17.53 -16.07
N ASP A 59 8.35 -16.85 -16.87
CA ASP A 59 8.21 -15.41 -16.75
C ASP A 59 7.48 -15.10 -15.43
N LEU A 60 8.13 -14.29 -14.60
CA LEU A 60 7.56 -13.72 -13.39
C LEU A 60 7.16 -12.29 -13.69
N THR A 61 5.91 -11.93 -13.38
CA THR A 61 5.43 -10.55 -13.50
C THR A 61 5.55 -9.81 -12.18
N PHE A 62 6.02 -8.57 -12.24
CA PHE A 62 6.28 -7.72 -11.08
C PHE A 62 5.51 -6.42 -11.19
N ALA A 63 5.00 -5.96 -10.05
CA ALA A 63 4.48 -4.60 -9.89
C ALA A 63 5.19 -3.88 -8.75
N THR A 64 5.32 -2.56 -8.86
CA THR A 64 6.16 -1.75 -7.97
C THR A 64 5.36 -0.68 -7.24
N PRO A 65 4.72 -0.99 -6.09
CA PRO A 65 4.20 0.07 -5.22
C PRO A 65 5.39 0.84 -4.63
N ILE A 66 5.52 2.11 -4.97
CA ILE A 66 6.65 2.94 -4.53
C ILE A 66 6.32 3.56 -3.17
N CYS A 67 7.25 3.44 -2.22
CA CYS A 67 7.16 4.08 -0.92
C CYS A 67 5.79 3.81 -0.26
N PHE A 68 5.05 4.87 0.08
CA PHE A 68 3.74 4.84 0.74
C PHE A 68 2.59 4.31 -0.11
N GLU A 69 2.77 4.02 -1.41
CA GLU A 69 1.71 3.40 -2.21
C GLU A 69 1.25 2.05 -1.63
N ASP A 70 2.12 1.36 -0.87
CA ASP A 70 1.74 0.12 -0.17
C ASP A 70 0.72 0.35 0.97
N THR A 71 0.62 1.57 1.50
CA THR A 71 -0.39 1.93 2.51
C THR A 71 -1.78 2.10 1.91
N VAL A 72 -1.91 2.19 0.58
CA VAL A 72 -3.19 2.41 -0.11
C VAL A 72 -3.70 1.09 -0.72
N PRO A 73 -4.72 0.44 -0.11
CA PRO A 73 -5.15 -0.90 -0.54
C PRO A 73 -5.63 -0.95 -2.00
N SER A 74 -6.36 0.07 -2.43
CA SER A 74 -6.95 0.14 -3.77
C SER A 74 -5.90 0.27 -4.87
N VAL A 75 -4.78 0.96 -4.60
CA VAL A 75 -3.65 1.12 -5.53
C VAL A 75 -2.99 -0.24 -5.76
N VAL A 76 -2.59 -0.92 -4.67
CA VAL A 76 -1.94 -2.22 -4.78
C VAL A 76 -2.88 -3.28 -5.38
N ARG A 77 -4.18 -3.23 -5.06
CA ARG A 77 -5.16 -4.15 -5.65
C ARG A 77 -5.21 -4.02 -7.18
N LYS A 78 -5.19 -2.79 -7.71
CA LYS A 78 -5.16 -2.52 -9.16
C LYS A 78 -3.84 -2.95 -9.81
N MET A 79 -2.73 -2.87 -9.09
CA MET A 79 -1.44 -3.38 -9.55
C MET A 79 -1.41 -4.91 -9.66
N VAL A 80 -2.06 -5.61 -8.74
CA VAL A 80 -2.06 -7.09 -8.71
C VAL A 80 -3.15 -7.70 -9.59
N TRP A 81 -4.31 -7.07 -9.73
CA TRP A 81 -5.48 -7.67 -10.37
C TRP A 81 -6.06 -6.79 -11.48
N GLU A 82 -6.38 -7.42 -12.61
CA GLU A 82 -7.05 -6.80 -13.76
C GLU A 82 -8.11 -7.78 -14.29
N ASP A 83 -9.36 -7.34 -14.40
CA ASP A 83 -10.51 -8.16 -14.82
C ASP A 83 -10.65 -9.52 -14.11
N GLY A 84 -10.12 -9.61 -12.89
CA GLY A 84 -10.13 -10.84 -12.08
C GLY A 84 -9.04 -11.83 -12.39
N ASN A 85 -8.12 -11.49 -13.28
CA ASN A 85 -6.89 -12.21 -13.52
C ASN A 85 -5.74 -11.55 -12.75
N ARG A 86 -4.77 -12.38 -12.37
CA ARG A 86 -3.56 -11.92 -11.71
C ARG A 86 -2.70 -11.23 -12.77
N LYS A 87 -2.42 -9.95 -12.57
CA LYS A 87 -1.52 -9.12 -13.38
C LYS A 87 -0.09 -9.24 -12.89
N ALA A 88 0.11 -9.21 -11.56
CA ALA A 88 1.43 -9.32 -10.92
C ALA A 88 1.56 -10.57 -10.02
N ASP A 89 2.63 -11.34 -10.25
CA ASP A 89 3.01 -12.49 -9.44
C ASP A 89 3.73 -12.10 -8.15
N VAL A 90 4.47 -10.99 -8.17
CA VAL A 90 5.29 -10.51 -7.05
C VAL A 90 5.22 -8.98 -6.98
N LEU A 91 5.21 -8.43 -5.76
CA LEU A 91 5.35 -7.00 -5.52
C LEU A 91 6.81 -6.64 -5.21
N ILE A 92 7.29 -5.50 -5.72
CA ILE A 92 8.58 -4.93 -5.35
C ILE A 92 8.35 -3.53 -4.80
N ASN A 93 8.42 -3.39 -3.48
CA ASN A 93 8.31 -2.08 -2.85
C ASN A 93 9.68 -1.44 -2.72
N LEU A 94 9.83 -0.25 -3.30
CA LEU A 94 11.04 0.57 -3.21
C LEU A 94 10.73 1.76 -2.29
N SER A 95 11.37 1.84 -1.12
CA SER A 95 11.07 2.85 -0.10
C SER A 95 12.33 3.57 0.42
N ASN A 96 12.14 4.73 1.03
CA ASN A 96 13.19 5.47 1.74
C ASN A 96 12.71 5.91 3.12
N ASP A 97 12.68 5.01 4.10
CA ASP A 97 12.14 5.31 5.43
C ASP A 97 13.00 6.28 6.30
N GLY A 98 13.90 7.07 5.71
CA GLY A 98 14.85 7.94 6.42
C GLY A 98 14.22 9.06 7.22
N TRP A 99 13.02 9.50 6.82
CA TRP A 99 12.23 10.50 7.57
C TRP A 99 11.74 10.00 8.93
N PHE A 100 11.75 8.69 9.18
CA PHE A 100 11.43 8.12 10.50
C PHE A 100 12.64 8.07 11.44
N GLY A 101 13.83 8.44 10.97
CA GLY A 101 15.05 8.40 11.79
C GLY A 101 15.34 6.99 12.33
N ASP A 102 15.62 6.89 13.62
CA ASP A 102 15.89 5.64 14.34
C ASP A 102 14.65 5.05 15.05
N ASP A 103 13.45 5.60 14.84
CA ASP A 103 12.22 5.10 15.45
C ASP A 103 11.81 3.75 14.85
N ALA A 104 12.24 2.68 15.53
CA ALA A 104 11.90 1.31 15.17
C ALA A 104 10.39 1.05 15.07
N GLY A 105 9.56 1.73 15.88
CA GLY A 105 8.11 1.59 15.86
C GLY A 105 7.53 2.08 14.54
N ALA A 106 7.93 3.26 14.09
CA ALA A 106 7.51 3.85 12.82
C ALA A 106 7.92 2.98 11.61
N HIS A 107 9.18 2.50 11.59
CA HIS A 107 9.65 1.56 10.56
C HIS A 107 8.79 0.30 10.48
N TRP A 108 8.45 -0.28 11.63
CA TRP A 108 7.58 -1.46 11.69
C TRP A 108 6.12 -1.18 11.37
N GLN A 109 5.61 0.04 11.57
CA GLN A 109 4.26 0.41 11.13
C GLN A 109 4.17 0.38 9.60
N HIS A 110 5.16 0.94 8.90
CA HIS A 110 5.21 0.90 7.44
C HIS A 110 5.31 -0.55 6.92
N VAL A 111 6.15 -1.40 7.53
CA VAL A 111 6.22 -2.83 7.18
C VAL A 111 4.88 -3.54 7.40
N ARG A 112 4.12 -3.19 8.44
CA ARG A 112 2.81 -3.82 8.69
C ARG A 112 1.80 -3.51 7.59
N GLU A 113 1.80 -2.30 7.05
CA GLU A 113 0.96 -1.97 5.89
C GLU A 113 1.34 -2.82 4.67
N ALA A 114 2.64 -2.96 4.40
CA ALA A 114 3.15 -3.86 3.36
C ALA A 114 2.71 -5.34 3.59
N GLN A 115 2.73 -5.82 4.84
CA GLN A 115 2.23 -7.16 5.20
C GLN A 115 0.74 -7.32 4.88
N MET A 116 -0.09 -6.31 5.18
CA MET A 116 -1.51 -6.32 4.87
C MET A 116 -1.75 -6.44 3.35
N ARG A 117 -1.00 -5.69 2.53
CA ARG A 117 -1.09 -5.81 1.07
C ARG A 117 -0.77 -7.21 0.57
N CYS A 118 0.21 -7.88 1.18
CA CYS A 118 0.55 -9.25 0.83
C CYS A 118 -0.58 -10.23 1.18
N ILE A 119 -1.21 -10.07 2.34
CA ILE A 119 -2.33 -10.90 2.82
C ILE A 119 -3.56 -10.72 1.93
N GLU A 120 -3.93 -9.46 1.69
CA GLU A 120 -5.13 -9.07 0.93
C GLU A 120 -5.09 -9.53 -0.52
N ASN A 121 -3.89 -9.58 -1.11
CA ASN A 121 -3.71 -9.93 -2.52
C ASN A 121 -3.15 -11.34 -2.73
N ARG A 122 -2.76 -12.03 -1.65
CA ARG A 122 -2.08 -13.33 -1.70
C ARG A 122 -0.86 -13.28 -2.62
N THR A 123 -0.10 -12.19 -2.52
CA THR A 123 1.05 -11.88 -3.36
C THR A 123 2.24 -11.59 -2.44
N PRO A 124 3.40 -12.24 -2.63
CA PRO A 124 4.58 -11.89 -1.85
C PRO A 124 5.17 -10.56 -2.29
N MET A 125 5.91 -9.92 -1.40
CA MET A 125 6.56 -8.64 -1.63
C MET A 125 8.04 -8.71 -1.27
N ILE A 126 8.87 -8.20 -2.15
CA ILE A 126 10.27 -7.86 -1.89
C ILE A 126 10.28 -6.36 -1.56
N ARG A 127 10.60 -6.02 -0.32
CA ARG A 127 10.74 -4.63 0.11
C ARG A 127 12.22 -4.27 0.17
N ALA A 128 12.62 -3.25 -0.57
CA ALA A 128 13.95 -2.66 -0.53
C ALA A 128 13.82 -1.23 -0.01
N ALA A 129 14.26 -1.02 1.23
CA ALA A 129 14.22 0.26 1.92
C ALA A 129 15.65 0.76 2.17
N ASN A 130 15.92 2.03 1.87
CA ASN A 130 17.25 2.65 2.00
C ASN A 130 17.78 2.62 3.46
N THR A 131 17.11 3.33 4.36
CA THR A 131 17.44 3.39 5.80
C THR A 131 16.47 2.57 6.65
N GLY A 132 15.39 2.05 6.05
CA GLY A 132 14.35 1.28 6.73
C GLY A 132 14.58 -0.23 6.71
N ILE A 133 13.51 -0.98 6.96
CA ILE A 133 13.53 -2.45 6.98
C ILE A 133 13.39 -2.97 5.55
N SER A 134 14.50 -3.44 4.98
CA SER A 134 14.48 -4.27 3.76
C SER A 134 14.10 -5.71 4.12
N CYS A 135 13.12 -6.30 3.45
CA CYS A 135 12.64 -7.65 3.80
C CYS A 135 11.92 -8.39 2.67
N LEU A 136 11.82 -9.72 2.80
CA LEU A 136 10.89 -10.54 2.05
C LEU A 136 9.64 -10.81 2.89
N ILE A 137 8.48 -10.47 2.33
CA ILE A 137 7.17 -10.77 2.91
C ILE A 137 6.49 -11.83 2.04
N ASN A 138 6.03 -12.92 2.63
CA ASN A 138 5.32 -13.96 1.89
C ASN A 138 3.84 -13.59 1.64
N ALA A 139 3.14 -14.37 0.81
CA ALA A 139 1.72 -14.16 0.48
C ALA A 139 0.74 -14.31 1.68
N ARG A 140 1.23 -14.69 2.87
CA ARG A 140 0.49 -14.73 4.13
C ARG A 140 0.83 -13.56 5.05
N GLY A 141 1.63 -12.60 4.57
CA GLY A 141 2.08 -11.45 5.34
C GLY A 141 3.19 -11.75 6.34
N GLN A 142 3.86 -12.90 6.27
CA GLN A 142 4.96 -13.21 7.20
C GLN A 142 6.27 -12.63 6.65
N VAL A 143 7.02 -11.92 7.49
CA VAL A 143 8.39 -11.49 7.18
C VAL A 143 9.31 -12.71 7.30
N MET A 144 9.85 -13.16 6.17
CA MET A 144 10.66 -14.37 6.09
C MET A 144 12.14 -14.09 6.38
N GLU A 145 12.65 -13.01 5.79
CA GLU A 145 14.05 -12.58 5.90
C GLU A 145 14.07 -11.05 5.90
N LYS A 146 14.99 -10.42 6.64
CA LYS A 146 15.09 -8.96 6.75
C LYS A 146 16.51 -8.49 7.04
N LEU A 147 16.77 -7.24 6.68
CA LEU A 147 17.88 -6.44 7.20
C LEU A 147 17.37 -5.49 8.30
N PRO A 148 18.22 -5.17 9.30
CA PRO A 148 17.90 -4.15 10.29
C PRO A 148 17.94 -2.74 9.69
N VAL A 149 17.35 -1.80 10.44
CA VAL A 149 17.26 -0.37 10.10
C VAL A 149 18.66 0.26 10.23
N LEU A 150 18.98 1.26 9.41
CA LEU A 150 20.26 1.99 9.43
C LEU A 150 21.54 1.15 9.20
N GLU A 151 21.41 -0.07 8.66
CA GLU A 151 22.55 -0.91 8.32
C GLU A 151 22.65 -1.15 6.82
N SER A 152 23.87 -1.00 6.29
CA SER A 152 24.14 -1.36 4.89
C SER A 152 24.28 -2.87 4.74
N GLY A 153 23.61 -3.44 3.74
CA GLY A 153 23.67 -4.88 3.51
C GLY A 153 23.04 -5.31 2.19
N ILE A 154 23.19 -6.59 1.88
CA ILE A 154 22.57 -7.24 0.72
C ILE A 154 21.72 -8.39 1.22
N LEU A 155 20.42 -8.35 0.94
CA LEU A 155 19.49 -9.42 1.26
C LEU A 155 19.21 -10.27 0.01
N ARG A 156 19.63 -11.54 0.02
CA ARG A 156 19.37 -12.48 -1.08
C ARG A 156 18.22 -13.40 -0.71
N VAL A 157 17.11 -13.28 -1.41
CA VAL A 157 15.86 -13.98 -1.07
C VAL A 157 15.39 -14.88 -2.20
N LYS A 158 14.66 -15.94 -1.83
CA LYS A 158 13.93 -16.79 -2.78
C LYS A 158 12.46 -16.38 -2.78
N VAL A 159 11.96 -15.97 -3.93
CA VAL A 159 10.56 -15.55 -4.08
C VAL A 159 9.74 -16.65 -4.76
N TYR A 160 8.48 -16.74 -4.36
CA TYR A 160 7.49 -17.63 -4.96
C TYR A 160 6.41 -16.80 -5.65
N LYS A 161 5.65 -17.40 -6.58
CA LYS A 161 4.52 -16.72 -7.18
C LYS A 161 3.39 -16.49 -6.17
N GLY A 162 2.60 -15.44 -6.41
CA GLY A 162 1.33 -15.24 -5.74
C GLY A 162 0.45 -16.48 -5.80
N VAL A 163 -0.34 -16.71 -4.75
CA VAL A 163 -1.15 -17.92 -4.59
C VAL A 163 -2.61 -17.66 -4.99
N GLN A 164 -3.51 -18.56 -4.57
CA GLN A 164 -4.96 -18.54 -4.77
C GLN A 164 -5.59 -17.14 -4.75
N LYS A 165 -6.60 -16.91 -5.60
CA LYS A 165 -7.38 -15.66 -5.61
C LYS A 165 -8.09 -15.47 -4.26
N PRO A 166 -7.83 -14.40 -3.50
CA PRO A 166 -8.45 -14.20 -2.20
C PRO A 166 -9.87 -13.64 -2.32
N LEU A 167 -10.69 -13.86 -1.29
CA LEU A 167 -12.06 -13.33 -1.23
C LEU A 167 -12.11 -11.79 -1.25
N SER A 168 -11.12 -11.14 -0.64
CA SER A 168 -10.90 -9.68 -0.67
C SER A 168 -10.81 -9.12 -2.09
N ARG A 169 -10.35 -9.90 -3.08
CA ARG A 169 -10.38 -9.47 -4.49
C ARG A 169 -11.82 -9.24 -4.96
N TYR A 170 -12.74 -10.12 -4.60
CA TYR A 170 -14.13 -10.08 -5.06
C TYR A 170 -14.96 -9.07 -4.27
N LEU A 171 -14.77 -9.05 -2.95
CA LEU A 171 -15.56 -8.20 -2.06
C LEU A 171 -15.02 -6.78 -1.97
N GLY A 172 -13.71 -6.56 -2.17
CA GLY A 172 -13.07 -5.28 -1.91
C GLY A 172 -13.50 -4.71 -0.56
N ASP A 173 -13.87 -3.44 -0.55
CA ASP A 173 -14.30 -2.72 0.65
C ASP A 173 -15.81 -2.87 0.92
N THR A 174 -16.55 -3.62 0.12
CA THR A 174 -18.02 -3.75 0.24
C THR A 174 -18.44 -4.25 1.61
N VAL A 175 -17.68 -5.17 2.21
CA VAL A 175 -17.97 -5.67 3.57
C VAL A 175 -17.89 -4.56 4.60
N ALA A 176 -16.88 -3.69 4.49
CA ALA A 176 -16.70 -2.55 5.38
C ALA A 176 -17.84 -1.54 5.22
N TRP A 177 -18.20 -1.17 3.97
CA TRP A 177 -19.29 -0.25 3.70
C TRP A 177 -20.65 -0.76 4.17
N VAL A 178 -20.96 -2.04 3.94
CA VAL A 178 -22.21 -2.66 4.43
C VAL A 178 -22.24 -2.68 5.95
N SER A 179 -21.12 -3.00 6.61
CA SER A 179 -21.02 -3.00 8.07
C SER A 179 -21.20 -1.60 8.67
N LEU A 180 -20.61 -0.58 8.04
CA LEU A 180 -20.75 0.81 8.44
C LEU A 180 -22.20 1.28 8.31
N LEU A 181 -22.82 1.05 7.15
CA LEU A 181 -24.22 1.40 6.91
C LEU A 181 -25.15 0.70 7.90
N GLY A 182 -24.94 -0.61 8.13
CA GLY A 182 -25.68 -1.37 9.13
C GLY A 182 -25.54 -0.79 10.53
N SER A 183 -24.33 -0.42 10.93
CA SER A 183 -24.05 0.18 12.25
C SER A 183 -24.74 1.54 12.42
N ILE A 184 -24.71 2.38 11.39
CA ILE A 184 -25.40 3.69 11.39
C ILE A 184 -26.92 3.48 11.52
N LEU A 185 -27.50 2.58 10.72
CA LEU A 185 -28.93 2.27 10.78
C LEU A 185 -29.35 1.75 12.15
N LEU A 186 -28.56 0.86 12.76
CA LEU A 186 -28.81 0.36 14.11
C LEU A 186 -28.83 1.50 15.13
N ILE A 187 -27.84 2.40 15.09
CA ILE A 187 -27.79 3.56 15.99
C ILE A 187 -29.04 4.45 15.81
N LEU A 188 -29.44 4.74 14.56
CA LEU A 188 -30.59 5.59 14.28
C LEU A 188 -31.91 4.97 14.78
N VAL A 189 -32.10 3.67 14.55
CA VAL A 189 -33.29 2.93 15.02
C VAL A 189 -33.33 2.89 16.55
N SER A 190 -32.20 2.61 17.20
CA SER A 190 -32.10 2.58 18.66
C SER A 190 -32.40 3.94 19.29
N ARG A 191 -31.92 5.05 18.70
CA ARG A 191 -32.23 6.40 19.19
C ARG A 191 -33.70 6.76 19.03
N LYS A 192 -34.32 6.39 17.90
CA LYS A 192 -35.75 6.63 17.68
C LYS A 192 -36.62 5.87 18.69
N LYS A 193 -36.27 4.60 18.96
CA LYS A 193 -36.99 3.76 19.93
C LYS A 193 -36.85 4.27 21.37
N TRP A 194 -35.66 4.76 21.74
CA TRP A 194 -35.41 5.36 23.05
C TRP A 194 -36.21 6.66 23.24
N SER A 195 -36.27 7.52 22.22
CA SER A 195 -37.07 8.75 22.26
C SER A 195 -38.55 8.43 22.46
N SER A 196 -39.11 7.51 21.67
CA SER A 196 -40.52 7.12 21.80
C SER A 196 -40.86 6.49 23.14
N SER A 197 -39.95 5.71 23.75
CA SER A 197 -40.19 5.14 25.09
C SER A 197 -40.12 6.16 26.22
N ASN A 198 -39.38 7.25 26.05
CA ASN A 198 -39.34 8.34 27.03
C ASN A 198 -40.60 9.21 26.94
N ASP A 199 -41.14 9.41 25.74
CA ASP A 199 -42.40 10.14 25.56
C ASP A 199 -43.58 9.36 26.19
N GLU A 200 -43.65 8.03 26.00
CA GLU A 200 -44.69 7.18 26.61
C GLU A 200 -44.64 7.09 28.15
N ASN A 201 -43.46 7.14 28.77
CA ASN A 201 -43.32 7.08 30.23
C ASN A 201 -43.51 8.43 30.94
N SER A 202 -43.80 9.51 30.20
CA SER A 202 -43.97 10.87 30.73
C SER A 202 -45.43 11.34 30.78
N MET A 203 -46.38 10.50 30.35
CA MET A 203 -47.85 10.70 30.46
C MET A 203 -48.44 9.87 31.59
#